data_AF-A0A2D5H0S5-F1
#
_entry.id   AF-A0A2D5H0S5-F1
#
_cell.length_a   1.000
_cell.length_b   1.000
_cell.length_c   1.000
_cell.angle_alpha   90.00
_cell.angle_beta   90.00
_cell.angle_gamma   90.00
#
_symmetry.space_group_name_H-M   'P 1'
#
loop_
_entity.id
_entity.type
_entity.pdbx_description
1 polymer ?
#
loop_
_entity_poly.entity_id
_entity_poly.type
_entity_poly.pdbx_seq_one_letter_code
_entity_poly.pdbx_strand_id
1 'polypeptide(L)'
;MVIAPYRHLGTWVFDDSSAGLVQEPFVAGVPEMIDVIVKDIPDADKGFRLLFSAKPFPQYQKKLIWLRGAGGGNYYRLEDSDMEGWICPAMFKYYETAPKELYVKAEPMK
;
A
#
# COMPACT_ATOMS: atom_id res chain seq x y z
N MET A 1 -6.76 6.38 -5.08
CA MET A 1 -6.99 6.18 -3.64
C MET A 1 -5.87 6.84 -2.87
N VAL A 2 -6.17 7.49 -1.75
CA VAL A 2 -5.16 8.04 -0.84
C VAL A 2 -5.52 7.57 0.56
N ILE A 3 -4.56 7.01 1.27
CA ILE A 3 -4.68 6.62 2.68
C ILE A 3 -3.55 7.26 3.48
N ALA A 4 -3.66 7.22 4.80
CA ALA A 4 -2.69 7.78 5.73
C ALA A 4 -2.14 6.69 6.67
N PRO A 5 -1.16 5.87 6.22
CA PRO A 5 -0.59 4.86 7.09
C PRO A 5 0.25 5.46 8.20
N TYR A 6 0.32 4.76 9.34
CA TYR A 6 1.15 5.08 10.50
C TYR A 6 1.58 3.81 11.22
N ARG A 7 2.57 3.89 12.13
CA ARG A 7 2.98 2.75 12.95
C ARG A 7 2.04 2.55 14.13
N HIS A 8 1.54 1.33 14.29
CA HIS A 8 0.77 0.91 15.46
C HIS A 8 1.15 -0.52 15.84
N LEU A 9 1.41 -0.76 17.14
CA LEU A 9 1.75 -2.08 17.69
C LEU A 9 2.81 -2.85 16.88
N GLY A 10 3.83 -2.14 16.37
CA GLY A 10 4.94 -2.74 15.64
C GLY A 10 4.71 -3.01 14.15
N THR A 11 3.55 -2.66 13.57
CA THR A 11 3.30 -2.75 12.12
C THR A 11 2.76 -1.44 11.54
N TRP A 12 2.64 -1.37 10.22
CA TRP A 12 1.93 -0.32 9.52
C TRP A 12 0.43 -0.62 9.53
N VAL A 13 -0.37 0.37 9.87
CA VAL A 13 -1.84 0.32 9.78
C VAL A 13 -2.35 1.57 9.08
N PHE A 14 -3.60 1.56 8.64
CA PHE A 14 -4.30 2.76 8.18
C PHE A 14 -5.78 2.74 8.58
N ASP A 15 -6.37 3.92 8.62
CA ASP A 15 -7.80 4.12 8.86
C ASP A 15 -8.47 4.66 7.59
N ASP A 16 -9.71 4.23 7.34
CA ASP A 16 -10.59 4.83 6.34
C ASP A 16 -12.05 4.63 6.76
N SER A 17 -12.64 5.70 7.29
CA SER A 17 -14.02 5.69 7.79
C SER A 17 -15.05 5.48 6.67
N SER A 18 -14.77 5.90 5.44
CA SER A 18 -15.68 5.69 4.30
C SER A 18 -15.75 4.21 3.89
N ALA A 19 -14.65 3.50 4.10
CA ALA A 19 -14.55 2.06 3.89
C ALA A 19 -14.85 1.24 5.17
N GLY A 20 -15.09 1.89 6.32
CA GLY A 20 -15.26 1.22 7.61
C GLY A 20 -14.03 0.41 8.04
N LEU A 21 -12.84 0.93 7.76
CA LEU A 21 -11.56 0.34 8.15
C LEU A 21 -10.97 1.13 9.32
N VAL A 22 -10.65 0.42 10.40
CA VAL A 22 -10.02 0.99 11.61
C VAL A 22 -8.79 0.18 11.91
N GLN A 23 -7.63 0.83 11.92
CA GLN A 23 -6.31 0.23 12.11
C GLN A 23 -6.11 -1.00 11.22
N GLU A 24 -6.57 -0.95 9.97
CA GLU A 24 -6.42 -2.05 9.01
C GLU A 24 -4.93 -2.32 8.80
N PRO A 25 -4.43 -3.50 9.17
CA PRO A 25 -3.01 -3.77 9.16
C PRO A 25 -2.52 -4.12 7.76
N PHE A 26 -1.33 -3.64 7.43
CA PHE A 26 -0.53 -4.23 6.36
C PHE A 26 0.13 -5.50 6.90
N VAL A 27 0.11 -6.56 6.11
CA VAL A 27 0.63 -7.88 6.48
C VAL A 27 1.40 -8.51 5.32
N ALA A 28 2.14 -9.58 5.61
CA ALA A 28 2.75 -10.48 4.63
C ALA A 28 3.52 -9.76 3.50
N GLY A 29 4.67 -9.16 3.84
CA GLY A 29 5.60 -8.53 2.90
C GLY A 29 5.27 -7.07 2.57
N VAL A 30 4.00 -6.65 2.70
CA VAL A 30 3.62 -5.26 2.47
C VAL A 30 4.27 -4.29 3.48
N PRO A 31 4.41 -4.61 4.79
CA PRO A 31 5.12 -3.73 5.71
C PRO A 31 6.55 -3.40 5.27
N GLU A 32 7.29 -4.40 4.80
CA GLU A 32 8.66 -4.26 4.31
C GLU A 32 8.71 -3.45 3.01
N MET A 33 7.73 -3.63 2.12
CA MET A 33 7.59 -2.79 0.93
C MET A 33 7.32 -1.31 1.31
N ILE A 34 6.50 -1.07 2.33
CA ILE A 34 6.25 0.29 2.84
C ILE A 34 7.55 0.88 3.38
N ASP A 35 8.33 0.13 4.16
CA ASP A 35 9.62 0.59 4.69
C ASP A 35 10.56 1.07 3.56
N VAL A 36 10.60 0.39 2.42
CA VAL A 36 11.36 0.81 1.23
C VAL A 36 10.79 2.08 0.59
N ILE A 37 9.47 2.18 0.48
CA ILE A 37 8.77 3.32 -0.14
C ILE A 37 8.97 4.60 0.68
N VAL A 38 8.97 4.51 2.02
CA VAL A 38 9.02 5.68 2.91
C VAL A 38 10.41 5.99 3.46
N LYS A 39 11.45 5.27 3.01
CA LYS A 39 12.82 5.38 3.55
C LYS A 39 13.38 6.82 3.65
N ASP A 40 12.94 7.71 2.76
CA ASP A 40 13.40 9.10 2.66
C ASP A 40 12.38 10.11 3.25
N ILE A 41 11.30 9.63 3.90
CA ILE A 41 10.28 10.46 4.56
C ILE A 41 10.60 10.54 6.06
N PRO A 42 10.99 11.73 6.57
CA PRO A 42 11.20 11.92 8.00
C PRO A 42 9.92 11.66 8.78
N ASP A 43 10.05 11.04 9.97
CA ASP A 43 8.92 10.76 10.87
C ASP A 43 7.76 9.96 10.21
N ALA A 44 8.07 9.12 9.21
CA ALA A 44 7.05 8.31 8.52
C ALA A 44 6.24 7.41 9.47
N ASP A 45 6.83 7.01 10.60
CA ASP A 45 6.16 6.24 11.66
C ASP A 45 4.98 6.99 12.29
N LYS A 46 5.04 8.33 12.35
CA LYS A 46 3.94 9.19 12.83
C LYS A 46 2.87 9.42 11.77
N GLY A 47 3.17 9.11 10.51
CA GLY A 47 2.21 9.09 9.42
C GLY A 47 2.71 9.74 8.13
N PHE A 48 2.23 9.24 7.00
CA PHE A 48 2.51 9.78 5.67
C PHE A 48 1.29 9.60 4.75
N ARG A 49 1.23 10.32 3.63
CA ARG A 49 0.20 10.08 2.60
C ARG A 49 0.70 9.00 1.66
N LEU A 50 -0.11 7.96 1.44
CA LEU A 50 0.17 6.92 0.46
C LEU A 50 -0.89 6.93 -0.62
N LEU A 51 -0.48 7.23 -1.84
CA LEU A 51 -1.32 7.25 -3.02
C LEU A 51 -1.24 5.89 -3.72
N PHE A 52 -2.39 5.40 -4.18
CA PHE A 52 -2.53 4.20 -5.02
C PHE A 52 -3.41 4.50 -6.23
N SER A 53 -3.03 3.98 -7.39
CA SER A 53 -3.81 4.09 -8.62
C SER A 53 -3.64 2.86 -9.51
N ALA A 54 -4.73 2.39 -10.10
CA ALA A 54 -4.70 1.35 -11.14
C ALA A 54 -4.25 1.89 -12.51
N LYS A 55 -4.12 3.22 -12.64
CA LYS A 55 -3.62 3.91 -13.82
C LYS A 55 -2.34 4.67 -13.47
N PRO A 56 -1.36 4.78 -14.38
CA PRO A 56 -0.20 5.61 -14.15
C PRO A 56 -0.62 7.06 -13.90
N PHE A 57 0.10 7.73 -13.01
CA PHE A 57 -0.06 9.17 -12.75
C PHE A 57 1.32 9.84 -12.74
N PRO A 58 1.41 11.14 -13.03
CA PRO A 58 2.70 11.83 -13.05
C PRO A 58 3.45 11.66 -11.74
N GLN A 59 4.75 11.36 -11.82
CA GLN A 59 5.65 11.23 -10.67
C GLN A 59 5.23 10.15 -9.65
N TYR A 60 4.60 9.06 -10.10
CA TYR A 60 4.52 7.86 -9.27
C TYR A 60 5.94 7.40 -8.90
N GLN A 61 6.10 6.81 -7.71
CA GLN A 61 7.39 6.45 -7.13
C GLN A 61 7.73 4.98 -7.41
N LYS A 62 6.75 4.08 -7.25
CA LYS A 62 6.91 2.65 -7.50
C LYS A 62 5.71 2.11 -8.27
N LYS A 63 5.94 1.03 -9.01
CA LYS A 63 4.91 0.25 -9.67
C LYS A 63 4.91 -1.15 -9.07
N LEU A 64 3.72 -1.63 -8.74
CA LEU A 64 3.45 -2.98 -8.25
C LEU A 64 2.79 -3.77 -9.37
N ILE A 65 3.30 -4.97 -9.63
CA ILE A 65 2.81 -5.88 -10.68
C ILE A 65 2.09 -7.04 -9.99
N TRP A 66 0.83 -7.27 -10.37
CA TRP A 66 0.06 -8.39 -9.86
C TRP A 66 0.68 -9.73 -10.28
N LEU A 67 0.78 -10.66 -9.34
CA LEU A 67 1.33 -12.00 -9.58
C LEU A 67 0.24 -13.07 -9.57
N ARG A 68 -0.48 -13.17 -8.46
CA ARG A 68 -1.42 -14.26 -8.19
C ARG A 68 -2.44 -13.87 -7.12
N GLY A 69 -3.62 -14.47 -7.17
CA GLY A 69 -4.59 -14.45 -6.07
C GLY A 69 -4.25 -15.52 -5.02
N ALA A 70 -4.50 -15.24 -3.75
CA ALA A 70 -4.33 -16.19 -2.65
C ALA A 70 -5.20 -15.79 -1.44
N GLY A 71 -5.96 -16.73 -0.88
CA GLY A 71 -6.74 -16.49 0.36
C GLY A 71 -7.70 -15.30 0.27
N GLY A 72 -8.25 -15.01 -0.92
CA GLY A 72 -9.12 -13.85 -1.18
C GLY A 72 -8.38 -12.53 -1.44
N GLY A 73 -7.08 -12.43 -1.11
CA GLY A 73 -6.24 -11.28 -1.46
C GLY A 73 -5.36 -11.56 -2.68
N ASN A 74 -4.38 -10.69 -2.89
CA ASN A 74 -3.56 -10.68 -4.11
C ASN A 74 -2.10 -10.39 -3.79
N TYR A 75 -1.19 -11.21 -4.30
CA TYR A 75 0.24 -10.94 -4.26
C TYR A 75 0.64 -9.98 -5.37
N TYR A 76 1.43 -8.98 -5.01
CA TYR A 76 2.05 -8.02 -5.91
C TYR A 76 3.56 -7.99 -5.68
N ARG A 77 4.32 -7.76 -6.75
CA ARG A 77 5.77 -7.52 -6.70
C ARG A 77 6.09 -6.08 -7.03
N LEU A 78 7.08 -5.48 -6.37
CA LEU A 78 7.67 -4.22 -6.85
C LEU A 78 8.33 -4.45 -8.22
N GLU A 79 8.07 -3.60 -9.22
CA GLU A 79 8.61 -3.79 -10.57
C GLU A 79 10.15 -3.93 -10.58
N ASP A 80 10.83 -3.18 -9.72
CA ASP A 80 12.28 -3.06 -9.64
C ASP A 80 12.96 -3.89 -8.54
N SER A 81 12.27 -4.88 -7.94
CA SER A 81 12.87 -5.85 -7.01
C SER A 81 12.11 -7.17 -6.96
N ASP A 82 12.63 -8.15 -6.23
CA ASP A 82 11.93 -9.43 -5.97
C ASP A 82 11.01 -9.36 -4.74
N MET A 83 10.84 -8.17 -4.13
CA MET A 83 9.95 -8.01 -2.98
C MET A 83 8.50 -8.23 -3.39
N GLU A 84 7.87 -9.21 -2.74
CA GLU A 84 6.45 -9.50 -2.86
C GLU A 84 5.71 -9.13 -1.57
N GLY A 85 4.49 -8.63 -1.74
CA GLY A 85 3.57 -8.38 -0.65
C GLY A 85 2.16 -8.84 -0.99
N TRP A 86 1.46 -9.39 -0.01
CA TRP A 86 0.06 -9.77 -0.15
C TRP A 86 -0.86 -8.61 0.28
N ILE A 87 -1.64 -8.10 -0.66
CA ILE A 87 -2.67 -7.10 -0.42
C ILE A 87 -3.99 -7.81 -0.10
N CYS A 88 -4.55 -7.51 1.07
CA CYS A 88 -5.74 -8.15 1.61
C CYS A 88 -7.01 -7.81 0.79
N PRO A 89 -8.12 -8.53 1.01
CA PRO A 89 -9.40 -8.26 0.35
C PRO A 89 -9.96 -6.85 0.60
N ALA A 90 -9.46 -6.10 1.60
CA ALA A 90 -9.91 -4.73 1.85
C ALA A 90 -9.69 -3.82 0.62
N MET A 91 -8.76 -4.16 -0.28
CA MET A 91 -8.61 -3.44 -1.55
C MET A 91 -9.88 -3.42 -2.41
N PHE A 92 -10.75 -4.43 -2.28
CA PHE A 92 -12.00 -4.50 -3.03
C PHE A 92 -13.07 -3.52 -2.53
N LYS A 93 -12.82 -2.83 -1.40
CA LYS A 93 -13.59 -1.64 -1.03
C LYS A 93 -13.32 -0.44 -1.95
N TYR A 94 -12.26 -0.50 -2.75
CA TYR A 94 -11.80 0.59 -3.62
C TYR A 94 -11.73 0.22 -5.10
N TYR A 95 -11.63 -1.07 -5.42
CA TYR A 95 -11.52 -1.58 -6.78
C TYR A 95 -12.52 -2.72 -7.00
N GLU A 96 -13.19 -2.72 -8.15
CA GLU A 96 -14.11 -3.82 -8.51
C GLU A 96 -13.38 -5.15 -8.70
N THR A 97 -12.16 -5.10 -9.23
CA THR A 97 -11.28 -6.26 -9.44
C THR A 97 -9.84 -5.89 -9.09
N ALA A 98 -9.00 -6.90 -8.83
CA ALA A 98 -7.60 -6.68 -8.48
C ALA A 98 -6.87 -6.07 -9.69
N PRO A 99 -6.37 -4.83 -9.60
CA PRO A 99 -5.67 -4.20 -10.71
C PRO A 99 -4.42 -5.00 -11.07
N LYS A 100 -4.12 -5.18 -12.36
CA LYS A 100 -2.88 -5.85 -12.79
C LYS A 100 -1.63 -5.04 -12.48
N GLU A 101 -1.80 -3.73 -12.36
CA GLU A 101 -0.75 -2.79 -12.00
C GLU A 101 -1.29 -1.82 -10.95
N LEU A 102 -0.46 -1.51 -9.96
CA LEU A 102 -0.73 -0.48 -8.97
C LEU A 102 0.46 0.49 -8.94
N TYR A 103 0.17 1.75 -9.23
CA TYR A 103 1.14 2.84 -9.16
C TYR A 103 1.03 3.48 -7.78
N VAL A 104 2.16 3.66 -7.11
CA VAL A 104 2.19 4.16 -5.72
C VAL A 104 3.16 5.32 -5.55
N LYS A 105 2.82 6.22 -4.64
CA LYS A 105 3.68 7.33 -4.22
C LYS A 105 3.44 7.61 -2.74
N ALA A 106 4.51 7.67 -1.95
CA ALA A 106 4.43 8.19 -0.60
C ALA A 106 4.83 9.68 -0.56
N GLU A 107 4.17 10.45 0.29
CA GLU A 107 4.48 11.85 0.52
C GLU A 107 4.44 12.17 2.02
N PRO A 108 5.30 13.08 2.52
CA PRO A 108 5.23 13.57 3.89
C PRO A 108 3.83 14.12 4.24
N MET A 109 3.40 13.92 5.49
CA MET A 109 2.10 14.41 5.96
C MET A 109 2.06 15.95 6.05
N LYS A 110 3.22 16.60 6.17
CA LYS A 110 3.44 18.06 6.11
C LYS A 110 4.77 18.37 5.43
#